data_AF-A0AA88H5D7-F1
#
_entry.id   AF-A0AA88H5D7-F1
#
_cell.length_a   1.000
_cell.length_b   1.000
_cell.length_c   1.000
_cell.angle_alpha   90.00
_cell.angle_beta   90.00
_cell.angle_gamma   90.00
#
_symmetry.space_group_name_H-M   'P 1'
#
loop_
_entity.id
_entity.type
_entity.pdbx_description
1 polymer ?
#
loop_
_entity_poly.entity_id
_entity_poly.type
_entity_poly.pdbx_seq_one_letter_code
_entity_poly.pdbx_strand_id
1 'polypeptide(L)'
;MAEEYKSFGLGARMVLNLAGRLQLVEFTKLYFDNFFTSLALLERLSEMGLYGTGTIRSNRLQGARLETDSDMKKRGRGSFCEVVASSGDTCLVKWMDNRSVILASNMIGSGAVNKVRRWCKQTKAYLQVDQPQVVSLYNQYMGGVDKMDQMLLYYRTFIRSKKWTMRLIFHMVDLSICNSWLEYVADRKAKAERSMDLLSFRMEIAEPLTEEDEHENVDESASRKRKMKFQRPCSAVKNDAFSHWPQKVKGQSRCKNSPCVLKTRTMCLKCNVPLCLEEDRNCFKEFHIKK
;
A
#
# COMPACT_ATOMS: atom_id res chain seq x y z
N MET A 1 11.73 23.90 4.18
CA MET A 1 11.07 23.79 5.50
C MET A 1 11.10 25.16 6.12
N ALA A 2 10.07 25.55 6.85
CA ALA A 2 10.00 26.86 7.49
C ALA A 2 11.13 26.98 8.52
N GLU A 3 11.88 28.09 8.45
CA GLU A 3 13.06 28.36 9.28
C GLU A 3 12.70 28.48 10.78
N GLU A 4 11.46 28.92 11.05
CA GLU A 4 10.86 29.10 12.38
C GLU A 4 10.85 27.83 13.25
N TYR A 5 10.85 26.63 12.67
CA TYR A 5 10.76 25.37 13.42
C TYR A 5 12.12 24.70 13.66
N LYS A 6 13.24 25.40 13.42
CA LYS A 6 14.58 24.83 13.64
C LYS A 6 14.89 24.54 15.11
N SER A 7 14.28 25.28 16.03
CA SER A 7 14.40 25.05 17.48
C SER A 7 13.71 23.77 17.94
N PHE A 8 12.80 23.20 17.12
CA PHE A 8 12.11 21.96 17.42
C PHE A 8 12.91 20.74 16.94
N GLY A 9 12.84 19.65 17.70
CA GLY A 9 13.40 18.36 17.27
C GLY A 9 12.80 17.88 15.94
N LEU A 10 13.52 17.02 15.22
CA LEU A 10 13.17 16.59 13.85
C LEU A 10 11.70 16.15 13.70
N GLY A 11 11.21 15.30 14.62
CA GLY A 11 9.84 14.80 14.58
C GLY A 11 8.80 15.92 14.69
N ALA A 12 8.92 16.78 15.70
CA ALA A 12 8.05 17.93 15.89
C ALA A 12 8.09 18.90 14.69
N ARG A 13 9.29 19.16 14.16
CA ARG A 13 9.47 19.99 12.96
C ARG A 13 8.71 19.43 11.76
N MET A 14 8.72 18.11 11.55
CA MET A 14 7.98 17.49 10.45
C MET A 14 6.47 17.70 10.61
N VAL A 15 5.94 17.49 11.81
CA VAL A 15 4.50 17.71 12.11
C VAL A 15 4.10 19.15 11.82
N LEU A 16 4.84 20.12 12.34
CA LEU A 16 4.53 21.55 12.15
C LEU A 16 4.60 21.97 10.67
N ASN A 17 5.61 21.50 9.93
CA ASN A 17 5.70 21.77 8.50
C ASN A 17 4.54 21.14 7.71
N LEU A 18 4.11 19.93 8.06
CA LEU A 18 2.98 19.27 7.40
C LEU A 18 1.66 19.98 7.73
N ALA A 19 1.43 20.31 9.01
CA ALA A 19 0.24 21.04 9.45
C ALA A 19 0.11 22.40 8.74
N GLY A 20 1.20 23.17 8.67
CA GLY A 20 1.20 24.47 7.99
C GLY A 20 1.00 24.35 6.48
N ARG A 21 1.61 23.35 5.82
CA ARG A 21 1.45 23.13 4.37
C ARG A 21 0.04 22.68 3.98
N LEU A 22 -0.57 21.84 4.82
CA LEU A 22 -1.94 21.37 4.61
C LEU A 22 -3.00 22.40 5.02
N GLN A 23 -2.57 23.54 5.62
CA GLN A 23 -3.47 24.59 6.11
C GLN A 23 -4.59 23.99 6.96
N LEU A 24 -4.22 23.14 7.91
CA LEU A 24 -5.19 22.43 8.73
C LEU A 24 -6.13 23.42 9.42
N VAL A 25 -7.43 23.11 9.37
CA VAL A 25 -8.46 23.92 10.00
C VAL A 25 -8.32 23.87 11.52
N GLU A 26 -8.74 24.95 12.19
CA GLU A 26 -8.80 24.98 13.65
C GLU A 26 -9.58 23.79 14.20
N PHE A 27 -9.17 23.35 15.39
CA PHE A 27 -9.70 22.19 16.11
C PHE A 27 -9.43 20.83 15.43
N THR A 28 -8.59 20.78 14.39
CA THR A 28 -8.13 19.51 13.81
C THR A 28 -7.37 18.69 14.86
N LYS A 29 -7.66 17.39 14.92
CA LYS A 29 -7.10 16.45 15.89
C LYS A 29 -6.05 15.58 15.23
N LEU A 30 -4.82 15.71 15.70
CA LEU A 30 -3.67 15.00 15.21
C LEU A 30 -3.25 13.92 16.20
N TYR A 31 -2.94 12.73 15.67
CA TYR A 31 -2.47 11.59 16.45
C TYR A 31 -1.10 11.15 15.94
N PHE A 32 -0.13 11.02 16.85
CA PHE A 32 1.25 10.72 16.48
C PHE A 32 1.87 9.60 17.31
N ASP A 33 2.80 8.86 16.71
CA ASP A 33 3.67 7.96 17.45
C ASP A 33 4.76 8.73 18.26
N ASN A 34 5.34 8.04 19.22
CA ASN A 34 6.34 8.54 20.17
C ASN A 34 7.56 9.23 19.57
N PHE A 35 7.88 8.94 18.30
CA PHE A 35 8.99 9.62 17.62
C PHE A 35 8.71 11.11 17.47
N PHE A 36 7.47 11.47 17.12
CA PHE A 36 7.03 12.82 16.81
C PHE A 36 6.62 13.62 18.06
N THR A 37 6.09 12.94 19.08
CA THR A 37 5.53 13.59 20.27
C THR A 37 6.62 14.26 21.14
N SER A 38 6.38 15.53 21.48
CA SER A 38 7.08 16.29 22.52
C SER A 38 6.11 17.30 23.17
N LEU A 39 6.40 17.73 24.39
CA LEU A 39 5.56 18.73 25.08
C LEU A 39 5.58 20.09 24.34
N ALA A 40 6.76 20.55 23.92
CA ALA A 40 6.90 21.76 23.12
C ALA A 40 6.09 21.71 21.81
N LEU A 41 5.97 20.54 21.17
CA LEU A 41 5.12 20.40 19.98
C LEU A 41 3.64 20.64 20.33
N LEU A 42 3.16 20.10 21.45
CA LEU A 42 1.77 20.24 21.88
C LEU A 42 1.42 21.68 22.25
N GLU A 43 2.34 22.39 22.91
CA GLU A 43 2.21 23.82 23.18
C GLU A 43 2.10 24.62 21.87
N ARG A 44 3.01 24.38 20.92
CA ARG A 44 2.96 25.07 19.62
C ARG A 44 1.70 24.74 18.81
N LEU A 45 1.21 23.50 18.87
CA LEU A 45 -0.06 23.14 18.23
C LEU A 45 -1.24 23.88 18.88
N SER A 46 -1.21 24.06 20.19
CA SER A 46 -2.23 24.86 20.91
C SER A 46 -2.29 26.30 20.40
N GLU A 47 -1.12 26.94 20.22
CA GLU A 47 -1.02 28.29 19.64
C GLU A 47 -1.55 28.37 18.20
N MET A 48 -1.53 27.25 17.47
CA MET A 48 -2.08 27.14 16.11
C MET A 48 -3.58 26.77 16.11
N GLY A 49 -4.22 26.63 17.27
CA GLY A 49 -5.61 26.17 17.38
C GLY A 49 -5.78 24.68 17.02
N LEU A 50 -4.71 23.88 17.11
CA LEU A 50 -4.69 22.46 16.73
C LEU A 50 -4.57 21.56 17.96
N TYR A 51 -5.19 20.40 17.88
CA TYR A 51 -5.09 19.36 18.90
C TYR A 51 -4.10 18.29 18.49
N GLY A 52 -3.22 17.91 19.40
CA GLY A 52 -2.24 16.84 19.27
C GLY A 52 -2.37 15.84 20.41
N THR A 53 -2.30 14.55 20.08
CA THR A 53 -2.23 13.46 21.06
C THR A 53 -1.25 12.40 20.59
N GLY A 54 -0.34 11.99 21.46
CA GLY A 54 0.61 10.95 21.10
C GLY A 54 1.15 10.20 22.30
N THR A 55 1.69 9.02 22.05
CA THR A 55 2.53 8.36 23.05
C THR A 55 3.80 9.19 23.26
N ILE A 56 4.32 9.25 24.48
CA ILE A 56 5.54 9.99 24.79
C ILE A 56 6.52 9.12 25.56
N ARG A 57 7.81 9.26 25.26
CA ARG A 57 8.87 8.52 25.96
C ARG A 57 9.09 9.10 27.35
N SER A 58 9.37 8.23 28.33
CA SER A 58 9.60 8.62 29.72
C SER A 58 10.76 9.62 29.92
N ASN A 59 11.74 9.65 29.02
CA ASN A 59 12.84 10.61 29.06
C ASN A 59 12.50 11.98 28.43
N ARG A 60 11.26 12.20 27.97
CA ARG A 60 10.80 13.45 27.33
C ARG A 60 9.75 14.21 28.14
N LEU A 61 9.62 13.90 29.43
CA LEU A 61 8.58 14.45 30.31
C LEU A 61 8.94 15.82 30.93
N GLN A 62 10.10 16.40 30.59
CA GLN A 62 10.55 17.71 31.08
C GLN A 62 10.45 17.89 32.61
N GLY A 63 10.76 16.83 33.37
CA GLY A 63 10.75 16.86 34.83
C GLY A 63 9.39 16.55 35.48
N ALA A 64 8.32 16.32 34.70
CA ALA A 64 7.03 15.89 35.23
C ALA A 64 7.17 14.55 35.98
N ARG A 65 6.62 14.51 37.21
CA ARG A 65 6.65 13.34 38.09
C ARG A 65 5.36 12.54 37.92
N LEU A 66 5.46 11.36 37.34
CA LEU A 66 4.37 10.39 37.23
C LEU A 66 4.55 9.27 38.25
N GLU A 67 3.46 8.62 38.64
CA GLU A 67 3.51 7.43 39.52
C GLU A 67 4.46 6.37 38.97
N THR A 68 5.17 5.66 39.86
CA THR A 68 6.11 4.62 39.46
C THR A 68 5.37 3.39 38.93
N ASP A 69 6.02 2.61 38.06
CA ASP A 69 5.44 1.36 37.56
C ASP A 69 5.15 0.35 38.69
N SER A 70 5.96 0.39 39.76
CA SER A 70 5.78 -0.47 40.93
C SER A 70 4.46 -0.16 41.65
N ASP A 71 4.19 1.12 41.90
CA ASP A 71 3.01 1.55 42.65
C ASP A 71 1.73 1.39 41.82
N MET A 72 1.80 1.70 40.52
CA MET A 72 0.67 1.44 39.61
C MET A 72 0.35 -0.04 39.48
N LYS A 73 1.36 -0.93 39.48
CA LYS A 73 1.12 -2.39 39.47
C LYS A 73 0.38 -2.86 40.72
N LYS A 74 0.65 -2.28 41.89
CA LYS A 74 -0.08 -2.59 43.14
C LYS A 74 -1.55 -2.17 43.06
N ARG A 75 -1.85 -1.05 42.39
CA ARG A 75 -3.23 -0.59 42.11
C ARG A 75 -3.94 -1.44 41.06
N GLY A 76 -3.22 -2.33 40.38
CA GLY A 76 -3.77 -3.25 39.41
C GLY A 76 -3.83 -2.69 37.98
N ARG A 77 -4.17 -3.60 37.06
CA ARG A 77 -4.34 -3.33 35.63
C ARG A 77 -5.53 -2.39 35.41
N GLY A 78 -5.35 -1.36 34.61
CA GLY A 78 -6.33 -0.29 34.38
C GLY A 78 -6.07 0.96 35.23
N SER A 79 -5.16 0.88 36.21
CA SER A 79 -4.76 2.07 36.96
C SER A 79 -4.12 3.13 36.05
N PHE A 80 -4.36 4.39 36.37
CA PHE A 80 -3.78 5.52 35.68
C PHE A 80 -3.47 6.67 36.63
N CYS A 81 -2.54 7.52 36.20
CA CYS A 81 -2.26 8.80 36.84
C CYS A 81 -2.21 9.90 35.77
N GLU A 82 -2.60 11.09 36.16
CA GLU A 82 -2.68 12.26 35.29
C GLU A 82 -1.92 13.42 35.94
N VAL A 83 -1.14 14.11 35.12
CA VAL A 83 -0.46 15.35 35.48
C VAL A 83 -0.79 16.38 34.41
N VAL A 84 -1.31 17.53 34.83
CA VAL A 84 -1.60 18.65 33.95
C VAL A 84 -0.51 19.70 34.10
N ALA A 85 -0.06 20.26 32.98
CA ALA A 85 0.89 21.36 32.97
C ALA A 85 0.30 22.58 33.70
N SER A 86 1.14 23.42 34.29
CA SER A 86 0.69 24.61 35.01
C SER A 86 -0.07 25.61 34.12
N SER A 87 0.18 25.58 32.81
CA SER A 87 -0.57 26.35 31.82
C SER A 87 -2.02 25.86 31.64
N GLY A 88 -2.33 24.62 32.04
CA GLY A 88 -3.62 23.97 31.81
C GLY A 88 -3.78 23.36 30.42
N ASP A 89 -2.93 23.73 29.46
CA ASP A 89 -3.11 23.41 28.04
C ASP A 89 -2.60 22.03 27.63
N THR A 90 -1.89 21.31 28.50
CA THR A 90 -1.31 20.00 28.16
C THR A 90 -1.36 19.08 29.36
N CYS A 91 -1.69 17.82 29.12
CA CYS A 91 -1.74 16.78 30.12
C CYS A 91 -0.87 15.59 29.73
N LEU A 92 -0.37 14.91 30.75
CA LEU A 92 0.30 13.63 30.68
C LEU A 92 -0.56 12.60 31.40
N VAL A 93 -0.92 11.53 30.70
CA VAL A 93 -1.65 10.41 31.28
C VAL A 93 -0.80 9.16 31.17
N LYS A 94 -0.46 8.57 32.31
CA LYS A 94 0.17 7.26 32.37
C LYS A 94 -0.88 6.21 32.69
N TRP A 95 -0.97 5.18 31.86
CA TRP A 95 -1.94 4.09 32.01
C TRP A 95 -1.23 2.75 32.10
N MET A 96 -1.64 1.92 33.06
CA MET A 96 -1.06 0.60 33.31
C MET A 96 -1.95 -0.49 32.71
N ASP A 97 -1.50 -1.09 31.60
CA ASP A 97 -2.07 -2.34 31.09
C ASP A 97 -1.16 -3.52 31.47
N ASN A 98 -0.69 -4.31 30.48
CA ASN A 98 0.41 -5.26 30.72
C ASN A 98 1.75 -4.55 30.96
N ARG A 99 1.91 -3.37 30.37
CA ARG A 99 3.02 -2.44 30.55
C ARG A 99 2.44 -1.03 30.68
N SER A 100 3.17 -0.15 31.34
CA SER A 100 2.80 1.25 31.38
C SER A 100 2.98 1.88 29.99
N VAL A 101 2.06 2.77 29.63
CA VAL A 101 2.17 3.68 28.49
C VAL A 101 1.92 5.09 28.99
N ILE A 102 2.64 6.05 28.42
CA ILE A 102 2.46 7.47 28.73
C ILE A 102 1.97 8.15 27.46
N LEU A 103 0.86 8.88 27.56
CA LEU A 103 0.36 9.74 26.50
C LEU A 103 0.49 11.20 26.93
N ALA A 104 0.78 12.05 25.96
CA ALA A 104 0.72 13.50 26.09
C ALA A 104 -0.40 14.01 25.16
N SER A 105 -1.21 14.94 25.65
CA SER A 105 -2.31 15.54 24.88
C SER A 105 -2.56 16.98 25.29
N ASN A 106 -2.86 17.85 24.32
CA ASN A 106 -3.37 19.21 24.57
C ASN A 106 -4.91 19.32 24.37
N MET A 107 -5.60 18.17 24.28
CA MET A 107 -7.04 18.13 24.02
C MET A 107 -7.80 17.51 25.18
N ILE A 108 -7.39 16.31 25.59
CA ILE A 108 -8.09 15.56 26.63
C ILE A 108 -7.14 14.59 27.31
N GLY A 109 -7.25 14.50 28.63
CA GLY A 109 -6.50 13.58 29.45
C GLY A 109 -7.34 12.40 29.91
N SER A 110 -7.50 12.25 31.22
CA SER A 110 -8.21 11.09 31.79
C SER A 110 -9.68 11.03 31.37
N GLY A 111 -10.37 12.16 31.40
CA GLY A 111 -11.73 12.35 30.89
C GLY A 111 -12.74 11.34 31.43
N ALA A 112 -13.74 11.01 30.60
CA ALA A 112 -14.70 9.94 30.90
C ALA A 112 -14.02 8.57 30.73
N VAL A 113 -13.83 7.87 31.86
CA VAL A 113 -13.22 6.54 31.89
C VAL A 113 -14.14 5.53 31.23
N ASN A 114 -13.63 4.87 30.19
CA ASN A 114 -14.32 3.80 29.48
C ASN A 114 -13.86 2.44 30.00
N LYS A 115 -14.72 1.41 29.90
CA LYS A 115 -14.29 0.02 30.15
C LYS A 115 -13.95 -0.66 28.84
N VAL A 116 -12.74 -1.21 28.75
CA VAL A 116 -12.28 -1.96 27.58
C VAL A 116 -12.06 -3.43 27.93
N ARG A 117 -12.57 -4.31 27.07
CA ARG A 117 -12.38 -5.75 27.19
C ARG A 117 -10.96 -6.13 26.80
N ARG A 118 -10.18 -6.68 27.73
CA ARG A 118 -8.79 -7.09 27.49
C ARG A 118 -8.53 -8.53 27.93
N TRP A 119 -7.83 -9.28 27.09
CA TRP A 119 -7.38 -10.63 27.47
C TRP A 119 -6.33 -10.55 28.58
N CYS A 120 -6.47 -11.37 29.61
CA CYS A 120 -5.49 -11.55 30.66
C CYS A 120 -4.89 -12.95 30.56
N LYS A 121 -3.57 -13.03 30.36
CA LYS A 121 -2.87 -14.31 30.24
C LYS A 121 -2.85 -15.09 31.56
N GLN A 122 -2.81 -14.41 32.70
CA GLN A 122 -2.76 -15.04 34.03
C GLN A 122 -4.07 -15.74 34.37
N THR A 123 -5.19 -15.06 34.16
CA THR A 123 -6.53 -15.62 34.45
C THR A 123 -7.12 -16.39 33.27
N LYS A 124 -6.46 -16.38 32.10
CA LYS A 124 -6.95 -16.96 30.83
C LYS A 124 -8.40 -16.53 30.53
N ALA A 125 -8.71 -15.28 30.81
CA ALA A 125 -10.06 -14.73 30.68
C ALA A 125 -10.00 -13.28 30.20
N TYR A 126 -11.14 -12.80 29.70
CA TYR A 126 -11.31 -11.39 29.38
C TYR A 126 -11.69 -10.60 30.64
N LEU A 127 -10.93 -9.55 30.92
CA LEU A 127 -11.19 -8.61 31.99
C LEU A 127 -11.76 -7.31 31.43
N GLN A 128 -12.60 -6.65 32.22
CA GLN A 128 -12.97 -5.27 31.99
C GLN A 128 -11.93 -4.39 32.66
N VAL A 129 -11.22 -3.61 31.86
CA VAL A 129 -10.12 -2.75 32.30
C VAL A 129 -10.55 -1.31 32.12
N ASP A 130 -10.38 -0.49 33.15
CA ASP A 130 -10.63 0.94 33.07
C ASP A 130 -9.60 1.58 32.12
N GLN A 131 -10.09 2.35 31.16
CA GLN A 131 -9.34 2.99 30.09
C GLN A 131 -9.64 4.49 30.09
N PRO A 132 -8.61 5.32 30.36
CA PRO A 132 -8.72 6.77 30.20
C PRO A 132 -9.15 7.17 28.79
N GLN A 133 -9.90 8.27 28.68
CA GLN A 133 -10.46 8.74 27.42
C GLN A 133 -9.39 9.02 26.37
N VAL A 134 -8.26 9.63 26.75
CA VAL A 134 -7.11 9.86 25.85
C VAL A 134 -6.56 8.56 25.25
N VAL A 135 -6.51 7.48 26.04
CA VAL A 135 -6.04 6.16 25.59
C VAL A 135 -7.04 5.56 24.58
N SER A 136 -8.34 5.73 24.85
CA SER A 136 -9.41 5.26 23.97
C SER A 136 -9.33 5.94 22.59
N LEU A 137 -9.26 7.27 22.59
CA LEU A 137 -9.15 8.07 21.36
C LEU A 137 -7.85 7.78 20.60
N TYR A 138 -6.72 7.70 21.30
CA TYR A 138 -5.46 7.37 20.64
C TYR A 138 -5.52 6.02 19.91
N ASN A 139 -6.03 4.97 20.57
CA ASN A 139 -6.16 3.66 19.93
C ASN A 139 -7.13 3.66 18.74
N GLN A 140 -8.15 4.51 18.76
CA GLN A 140 -9.10 4.64 17.66
C GLN A 140 -8.46 5.24 16.40
N TYR A 141 -7.58 6.23 16.56
CA TYR A 141 -7.10 7.05 15.45
C TYR A 141 -5.62 6.85 15.07
N MET A 142 -4.78 6.28 15.94
CA MET A 142 -3.33 6.13 15.68
C MET A 142 -2.99 5.31 14.43
N GLY A 143 -3.87 4.38 14.03
CA GLY A 143 -3.60 3.42 12.95
C GLY A 143 -3.88 3.95 11.53
N GLY A 144 -4.11 5.25 11.35
CA GLY A 144 -4.44 5.81 10.02
C GLY A 144 -3.34 5.55 8.98
N VAL A 145 -2.08 5.81 9.35
CA VAL A 145 -0.92 5.61 8.47
C VAL A 145 -0.68 4.12 8.20
N ASP A 146 -0.70 3.29 9.25
CA ASP A 146 -0.49 1.83 9.14
C ASP A 146 -1.54 1.17 8.22
N LYS A 147 -2.79 1.66 8.24
CA LYS A 147 -3.84 1.18 7.32
C LYS A 147 -3.53 1.51 5.87
N MET A 148 -3.01 2.71 5.60
CA MET A 148 -2.58 3.09 4.25
C MET A 148 -1.40 2.23 3.80
N ASP A 149 -0.39 2.05 4.65
CA ASP A 149 0.74 1.17 4.37
C ASP A 149 0.29 -0.27 4.10
N GLN A 150 -0.67 -0.78 4.89
CA GLN A 150 -1.26 -2.10 4.68
C GLN A 150 -1.93 -2.22 3.30
N MET A 151 -2.75 -1.23 2.90
CA MET A 151 -3.39 -1.22 1.57
C MET A 151 -2.38 -1.18 0.43
N LEU A 152 -1.33 -0.37 0.58
CA LEU A 152 -0.22 -0.30 -0.38
C LEU A 152 0.52 -1.63 -0.49
N LEU A 153 0.72 -2.33 0.62
CA LEU A 153 1.44 -3.60 0.64
C LEU A 153 0.67 -4.75 -0.04
N TYR A 154 -0.66 -4.76 0.02
CA TYR A 154 -1.47 -5.84 -0.57
C TYR A 154 -1.28 -5.97 -2.09
N TYR A 155 -1.22 -4.84 -2.79
CA TYR A 155 -1.18 -4.82 -4.25
C TYR A 155 0.00 -3.99 -4.77
N ARG A 156 1.10 -3.97 -4.03
CA ARG A 156 2.29 -3.19 -4.37
C ARG A 156 2.80 -3.53 -5.76
N THR A 157 2.97 -2.52 -6.60
CA THR A 157 3.57 -2.68 -7.92
C THR A 157 5.07 -2.97 -7.79
N PHE A 158 5.48 -4.19 -8.12
CA PHE A 158 6.88 -4.61 -8.03
C PHE A 158 7.62 -4.42 -9.36
N ILE A 159 8.67 -3.61 -9.34
CA ILE A 159 9.53 -3.40 -10.50
C ILE A 159 10.97 -3.75 -10.17
N ARG A 160 11.54 -4.62 -11.00
CA ARG A 160 12.95 -4.99 -10.95
C ARG A 160 13.81 -3.91 -11.58
N SER A 161 14.10 -2.86 -10.82
CA SER A 161 15.02 -1.79 -11.21
C SER A 161 16.03 -1.47 -10.12
N LYS A 162 17.27 -1.13 -10.53
CA LYS A 162 18.30 -0.58 -9.65
C LYS A 162 18.11 0.92 -9.39
N LYS A 163 17.31 1.61 -10.22
CA LYS A 163 17.03 3.05 -10.06
C LYS A 163 15.97 3.23 -8.97
N TRP A 164 16.32 3.91 -7.87
CA TRP A 164 15.41 4.15 -6.75
C TRP A 164 14.20 5.01 -7.16
N THR A 165 14.37 5.89 -8.16
CA THR A 165 13.28 6.73 -8.71
C THR A 165 12.12 5.92 -9.24
N MET A 166 12.37 4.76 -9.85
CA MET A 166 11.32 3.86 -10.32
C MET A 166 10.47 3.34 -9.16
N ARG A 167 11.08 3.06 -7.99
CA ARG A 167 10.32 2.64 -6.81
C ARG A 167 9.45 3.76 -6.28
N LEU A 168 9.92 5.00 -6.34
CA LEU A 168 9.16 6.18 -5.92
C LEU A 168 7.95 6.42 -6.85
N ILE A 169 8.17 6.41 -8.16
CA ILE A 169 7.09 6.64 -9.16
C ILE A 169 5.95 5.66 -8.95
N PHE A 170 6.26 4.36 -8.86
CA PHE A 170 5.22 3.34 -8.72
C PHE A 170 4.57 3.33 -7.33
N HIS A 171 5.31 3.70 -6.30
CA HIS A 171 4.70 3.97 -4.99
C HIS A 171 3.68 5.10 -5.06
N MET A 172 3.98 6.20 -5.79
CA MET A 172 3.03 7.30 -5.98
C MET A 172 1.79 6.86 -6.78
N VAL A 173 1.96 6.01 -7.79
CA VAL A 173 0.84 5.42 -8.54
C VAL A 173 -0.03 4.55 -7.61
N ASP A 174 0.57 3.62 -6.87
CA ASP A 174 -0.15 2.78 -5.91
C ASP A 174 -0.89 3.61 -4.85
N LEU A 175 -0.26 4.68 -4.35
CA LEU A 175 -0.84 5.61 -3.38
C LEU A 175 -2.04 6.35 -3.98
N SER A 176 -1.91 6.82 -5.22
CA SER A 176 -2.98 7.52 -5.93
C SER A 176 -4.20 6.61 -6.15
N ILE A 177 -3.97 5.34 -6.49
CA ILE A 177 -5.03 4.34 -6.63
C ILE A 177 -5.71 4.08 -5.29
N CYS A 178 -4.95 3.88 -4.20
CA CYS A 178 -5.51 3.67 -2.87
C CYS A 178 -6.33 4.88 -2.40
N ASN A 179 -5.85 6.10 -2.62
CA ASN A 179 -6.60 7.33 -2.32
C ASN A 179 -7.89 7.42 -3.13
N SER A 180 -7.82 7.15 -4.44
CA SER A 180 -9.01 7.17 -5.32
C SER A 180 -10.04 6.13 -4.89
N TRP A 181 -9.60 4.95 -4.45
CA TRP A 181 -10.49 3.93 -3.92
C TRP A 181 -11.16 4.36 -2.61
N LEU A 182 -10.45 5.03 -1.70
CA LEU A 182 -11.04 5.56 -0.47
C LEU A 182 -12.14 6.60 -0.76
N GLU A 183 -11.90 7.52 -1.70
CA GLU A 183 -12.89 8.49 -2.15
C GLU A 183 -14.11 7.79 -2.78
N TYR A 184 -13.88 6.80 -3.64
CA TYR A 184 -14.95 5.97 -4.21
C TYR A 184 -15.78 5.27 -3.13
N VAL A 185 -15.14 4.64 -2.13
CA VAL A 185 -15.85 3.99 -1.01
C VAL A 185 -16.66 5.01 -0.21
N ALA A 186 -16.14 6.22 0.01
CA ALA A 186 -16.85 7.28 0.71
C ALA A 186 -18.11 7.73 -0.06
N ASP A 187 -18.00 7.96 -1.38
CA ASP A 187 -19.13 8.33 -2.24
C ASP A 187 -20.22 7.23 -2.29
N ARG A 188 -19.81 5.96 -2.47
CA ARG A 188 -20.75 4.83 -2.46
C ARG A 188 -21.45 4.68 -1.13
N LYS A 189 -20.75 4.89 -0.01
CA LYS A 189 -21.34 4.88 1.32
C LYS A 189 -22.35 6.01 1.49
N ALA A 190 -22.07 7.21 0.99
CA ALA A 190 -23.01 8.34 1.03
C ALA A 190 -24.30 8.05 0.25
N LYS A 191 -24.19 7.26 -0.84
CA LYS A 191 -25.33 6.80 -1.65
C LYS A 191 -26.00 5.53 -1.13
N ALA A 192 -25.54 4.98 0.01
CA ALA A 192 -25.98 3.70 0.57
C ALA A 192 -25.82 2.50 -0.40
N GLU A 193 -24.82 2.56 -1.27
CA GLU A 193 -24.54 1.53 -2.26
C GLU A 193 -23.38 0.63 -1.83
N ARG A 194 -23.35 -0.59 -2.35
CA ARG A 194 -22.21 -1.49 -2.17
C ARG A 194 -21.01 -0.96 -2.96
N SER A 195 -19.86 -0.86 -2.31
CA SER A 195 -18.57 -0.56 -2.93
C SER A 195 -17.86 -1.84 -3.39
N MET A 196 -17.12 -1.74 -4.48
CA MET A 196 -16.14 -2.75 -4.87
C MET A 196 -14.99 -2.83 -3.87
N ASP A 197 -14.36 -4.01 -3.77
CA ASP A 197 -13.10 -4.15 -3.05
C ASP A 197 -11.93 -3.51 -3.84
N LEU A 198 -10.78 -3.34 -3.17
CA LEU A 198 -9.63 -2.64 -3.73
C LEU A 198 -9.03 -3.36 -4.95
N LEU A 199 -9.11 -4.69 -5.03
CA LEU A 199 -8.59 -5.43 -6.19
C LEU A 199 -9.47 -5.25 -7.40
N SER A 200 -10.79 -5.41 -7.23
CA SER A 200 -11.75 -5.17 -8.31
C SER A 200 -11.64 -3.73 -8.82
N PHE A 201 -11.58 -2.74 -7.92
CA PHE A 201 -11.39 -1.35 -8.32
C PHE A 201 -10.08 -1.12 -9.09
N ARG A 202 -9.00 -1.80 -8.71
CA ARG A 202 -7.73 -1.75 -9.45
C ARG A 202 -7.84 -2.33 -10.86
N MET A 203 -8.57 -3.43 -11.03
CA MET A 203 -8.77 -4.06 -12.34
C MET A 203 -9.57 -3.17 -13.28
N GLU A 204 -10.65 -2.55 -12.79
CA GLU A 204 -11.47 -1.59 -13.54
C GLU A 204 -10.66 -0.38 -14.03
N ILE A 205 -9.65 0.06 -13.27
CA ILE A 205 -8.73 1.10 -13.73
C ILE A 205 -7.76 0.55 -14.79
N ALA A 206 -7.28 -0.68 -14.61
CA ALA A 206 -6.25 -1.26 -15.45
C ALA A 206 -6.76 -1.61 -16.85
N GLU A 207 -7.97 -2.17 -16.97
CA GLU A 207 -8.57 -2.60 -18.24
C GLU A 207 -8.48 -1.54 -19.35
N PRO A 208 -9.09 -0.34 -19.20
CA PRO A 208 -9.05 0.70 -20.24
C PRO A 208 -7.65 1.29 -20.46
N LEU A 209 -6.74 1.20 -19.50
CA LEU A 209 -5.35 1.66 -19.66
C LEU A 209 -4.48 0.64 -20.41
N THR A 210 -4.95 -0.61 -20.53
CA THR A 210 -4.26 -1.69 -21.25
C THR A 210 -4.89 -2.03 -22.59
N GLU A 211 -6.13 -1.62 -22.79
CA GLU A 211 -6.77 -1.54 -24.10
C GLU A 211 -6.11 -0.37 -24.86
N GLU A 212 -4.99 -0.67 -25.53
CA GLU A 212 -4.45 0.25 -26.53
C GLU A 212 -5.53 0.48 -27.60
N ASP A 213 -5.85 1.75 -27.86
CA ASP A 213 -6.47 2.19 -29.10
C ASP A 213 -5.77 1.49 -30.28
N GLU A 214 -6.46 0.55 -30.95
CA GLU A 214 -6.03 0.04 -32.26
C GLU A 214 -6.05 1.16 -33.34
N HIS A 215 -6.39 2.39 -32.95
CA HIS A 215 -6.48 3.58 -33.77
C HIS A 215 -5.45 4.63 -33.34
N GLU A 216 -4.25 4.51 -33.90
CA GLU A 216 -3.33 5.61 -34.31
C GLU A 216 -1.88 5.17 -34.13
N ASN A 217 -1.34 4.53 -35.17
CA ASN A 217 0.03 4.71 -35.67
C ASN A 217 0.20 3.86 -36.93
N VAL A 218 -0.46 4.28 -38.01
CA VAL A 218 0.02 3.99 -39.37
C VAL A 218 1.18 4.95 -39.62
N ASP A 219 2.31 4.71 -38.95
CA ASP A 219 3.57 5.29 -39.36
C ASP A 219 4.51 4.16 -39.74
N GLU A 220 4.61 4.01 -41.06
CA GLU A 220 5.23 2.91 -41.76
C GLU A 220 6.76 3.11 -41.78
N SER A 221 7.40 3.22 -40.62
CA SER A 221 8.86 3.15 -40.57
C SER A 221 9.41 2.67 -39.22
N ALA A 222 10.04 1.50 -39.29
CA ALA A 222 11.03 1.00 -38.33
C ALA A 222 10.57 0.68 -36.89
N SER A 223 9.40 0.06 -36.70
CA SER A 223 9.23 -0.81 -35.53
C SER A 223 10.00 -2.12 -35.77
N ARG A 224 11.13 -2.30 -35.08
CA ARG A 224 11.70 -3.62 -34.82
C ARG A 224 10.67 -4.41 -34.02
N LYS A 225 9.68 -5.00 -34.70
CA LYS A 225 8.83 -6.05 -34.14
C LYS A 225 9.78 -7.05 -33.50
N ARG A 226 9.71 -7.20 -32.17
CA ARG A 226 10.37 -8.31 -31.46
C ARG A 226 10.10 -9.55 -32.29
N LYS A 227 11.15 -10.19 -32.83
CA LYS A 227 10.98 -11.48 -33.53
C LYS A 227 10.21 -12.37 -32.58
N MET A 228 8.92 -12.60 -32.84
CA MET A 228 8.16 -13.61 -32.12
C MET A 228 8.99 -14.88 -32.21
N LYS A 229 9.51 -15.35 -31.07
CA LYS A 229 10.06 -16.69 -31.02
C LYS A 229 8.87 -17.59 -31.32
N PHE A 230 8.86 -18.20 -32.51
CA PHE A 230 7.90 -19.26 -32.84
C PHE A 230 7.94 -20.29 -31.71
N GLN A 231 6.91 -20.28 -30.87
CA GLN A 231 6.75 -21.31 -29.85
C GLN A 231 6.47 -22.60 -30.60
N ARG A 232 7.33 -23.60 -30.44
CA ARG A 232 7.08 -24.91 -31.03
C ARG A 232 5.84 -25.49 -30.34
N PRO A 233 4.81 -25.91 -31.08
CA PRO A 233 3.67 -26.60 -30.50
C PRO A 233 4.15 -27.88 -29.80
N CYS A 234 3.47 -28.29 -28.72
CA CYS A 234 3.74 -29.57 -28.09
C CYS A 234 3.43 -30.72 -29.07
N SER A 235 4.02 -31.90 -28.82
CA SER A 235 3.86 -33.07 -29.70
C SER A 235 2.40 -33.51 -29.88
N ALA A 236 1.55 -33.32 -28.85
CA ALA A 236 0.13 -33.62 -28.93
C ALA A 236 -0.58 -32.78 -30.00
N VAL A 237 -0.39 -31.46 -30.00
CA VAL A 237 -0.99 -30.53 -30.99
C VAL A 237 -0.38 -30.73 -32.37
N LYS A 238 0.93 -31.00 -32.42
CA LYS A 238 1.67 -31.21 -33.67
C LYS A 238 1.17 -32.46 -34.44
N ASN A 239 0.78 -33.51 -33.73
CA ASN A 239 0.48 -34.83 -34.30
C ASN A 239 -0.99 -35.24 -34.19
N ASP A 240 -1.90 -34.34 -33.83
CA ASP A 240 -3.33 -34.65 -33.64
C ASP A 240 -4.14 -34.81 -34.94
N ALA A 241 -3.48 -34.69 -36.10
CA ALA A 241 -4.07 -34.83 -37.43
C ALA A 241 -5.29 -33.91 -37.71
N PHE A 242 -5.54 -32.90 -36.87
CA PHE A 242 -6.75 -32.09 -36.94
C PHE A 242 -6.43 -30.62 -37.26
N SER A 243 -7.02 -30.08 -38.33
CA SER A 243 -6.95 -28.65 -38.68
C SER A 243 -5.54 -28.07 -38.94
N HIS A 244 -4.62 -28.88 -39.48
CA HIS A 244 -3.31 -28.39 -39.94
C HIS A 244 -3.36 -27.98 -41.41
N TRP A 245 -3.72 -26.72 -41.67
CA TRP A 245 -3.86 -26.21 -43.04
C TRP A 245 -2.65 -25.39 -43.50
N PRO A 246 -2.13 -25.63 -44.73
CA PRO A 246 -1.07 -24.82 -45.30
C PRO A 246 -1.63 -23.48 -45.80
N GLN A 247 -0.97 -22.38 -45.44
CA GLN A 247 -1.28 -21.04 -45.94
C GLN A 247 -0.02 -20.40 -46.55
N LYS A 248 -0.16 -19.76 -47.72
CA LYS A 248 0.91 -18.95 -48.30
C LYS A 248 0.97 -17.59 -47.59
N VAL A 249 2.15 -17.19 -47.16
CA VAL A 249 2.41 -15.92 -46.47
C VAL A 249 3.22 -14.97 -47.35
N LYS A 250 3.06 -13.66 -47.13
CA LYS A 250 3.91 -12.64 -47.75
C LYS A 250 5.30 -12.70 -47.09
N GLY A 251 6.34 -12.91 -47.90
CA GLY A 251 7.72 -13.06 -47.42
C GLY A 251 8.17 -14.53 -47.31
N GLN A 252 9.48 -14.73 -47.10
CA GLN A 252 10.10 -16.06 -47.02
C GLN A 252 10.74 -16.27 -45.65
N SER A 253 10.46 -17.43 -45.04
CA SER A 253 11.06 -17.85 -43.77
C SER A 253 11.75 -19.21 -43.92
N ARG A 254 12.76 -19.49 -43.09
CA ARG A 254 13.43 -20.80 -43.11
C ARG A 254 12.48 -21.90 -42.60
N CYS A 255 12.41 -23.00 -43.33
CA CYS A 255 11.69 -24.20 -42.92
C CYS A 255 12.16 -24.66 -41.53
N LYS A 256 11.22 -25.09 -40.69
CA LYS A 256 11.49 -25.52 -39.30
C LYS A 256 11.47 -27.04 -39.11
N ASN A 257 11.26 -27.81 -40.18
CA ASN A 257 11.42 -29.26 -40.15
C ASN A 257 12.90 -29.63 -40.31
N SER A 258 13.55 -30.12 -39.25
CA SER A 258 14.96 -30.55 -39.31
C SER A 258 15.09 -31.84 -40.12
N PRO A 259 16.06 -31.97 -41.05
CA PRO A 259 17.25 -31.13 -41.28
C PRO A 259 17.11 -30.06 -42.39
N CYS A 260 15.89 -29.70 -42.80
CA CYS A 260 15.67 -28.74 -43.89
C CYS A 260 16.24 -27.35 -43.57
N VAL A 261 17.02 -26.79 -44.50
CA VAL A 261 17.66 -25.47 -44.38
C VAL A 261 17.08 -24.41 -45.31
N LEU A 262 16.09 -24.78 -46.12
CA LEU A 262 15.57 -23.95 -47.20
C LEU A 262 14.52 -22.95 -46.72
N LYS A 263 14.24 -21.97 -47.58
CA LYS A 263 13.19 -20.98 -47.34
C LYS A 263 11.87 -21.44 -47.94
N THR A 264 10.77 -21.16 -47.25
CA THR A 264 9.40 -21.46 -47.67
C THR A 264 8.52 -20.22 -47.51
N ARG A 265 7.49 -20.14 -48.35
CA ARG A 265 6.38 -19.18 -48.23
C ARG A 265 5.13 -19.84 -47.65
N THR A 266 5.20 -21.10 -47.24
CA THR A 266 4.07 -21.86 -46.71
C THR A 266 4.20 -22.02 -45.20
N MET A 267 3.10 -21.84 -44.48
CA MET A 267 3.02 -21.92 -43.02
C MET A 267 1.81 -22.76 -42.60
N CYS A 268 1.93 -23.53 -41.52
CA CYS A 268 0.78 -24.19 -40.89
C CYS A 268 0.00 -23.19 -40.05
N LEU A 269 -1.31 -23.04 -40.29
CA LEU A 269 -2.17 -22.10 -39.57
C LEU A 269 -2.26 -22.41 -38.07
N LYS A 270 -2.46 -23.69 -37.72
CA LYS A 270 -2.63 -24.13 -36.33
C LYS A 270 -1.33 -24.09 -35.54
N CYS A 271 -0.24 -24.57 -36.14
CA CYS A 271 1.07 -24.59 -35.48
C CYS A 271 1.80 -23.25 -35.55
N ASN A 272 1.40 -22.36 -36.47
CA ASN A 272 2.12 -21.14 -36.83
C ASN A 272 3.60 -21.43 -37.17
N VAL A 273 3.90 -22.48 -37.94
CA VAL A 273 5.29 -22.90 -38.27
C VAL A 273 5.51 -22.89 -39.79
N PRO A 274 6.60 -22.27 -40.30
CA PRO A 274 6.92 -22.30 -41.72
C PRO A 274 7.50 -23.67 -42.13
N LEU A 275 6.86 -24.31 -43.11
CA LEU A 275 7.18 -25.66 -43.59
C LEU A 275 7.17 -25.69 -45.13
N CYS A 276 8.09 -26.44 -45.74
CA CYS A 276 8.07 -26.63 -47.20
C CYS A 276 6.88 -27.50 -47.61
N LEU A 277 6.23 -27.10 -48.70
CA LEU A 277 5.16 -27.85 -49.35
C LEU A 277 5.34 -27.64 -50.86
N GLU A 278 6.21 -28.46 -51.45
CA GLU A 278 6.53 -28.50 -52.87
C GLU A 278 6.44 -29.96 -53.36
N GLU A 279 6.36 -30.19 -54.67
CA GLU A 279 6.19 -31.54 -55.25
C GLU A 279 7.33 -32.50 -54.87
N ASP A 280 8.56 -31.99 -54.85
CA ASP A 280 9.77 -32.75 -54.53
C ASP A 280 10.00 -32.90 -53.00
N ARG A 281 9.34 -32.07 -52.18
CA ARG A 281 9.62 -31.95 -50.74
C ARG A 281 8.41 -31.53 -49.93
N ASN A 282 7.91 -32.46 -49.12
CA ASN A 282 6.74 -32.24 -48.26
C ASN A 282 7.10 -32.25 -46.76
N CYS A 283 7.86 -31.24 -46.33
CA CYS A 283 8.17 -31.03 -44.91
C CYS A 283 6.90 -30.77 -44.07
N PHE A 284 5.83 -30.28 -44.69
CA PHE A 284 4.55 -30.07 -44.01
C PHE A 284 3.96 -31.39 -43.51
N LYS A 285 3.91 -32.41 -44.37
CA LYS A 285 3.44 -33.75 -44.03
C LYS A 285 4.36 -34.42 -43.00
N GLU A 286 5.67 -34.39 -43.24
CA GLU A 286 6.65 -34.98 -42.32
C GLU A 286 6.57 -34.38 -40.93
N PHE A 287 6.42 -33.05 -40.83
CA PHE A 287 6.36 -32.38 -39.55
C PHE A 287 5.15 -32.87 -38.73
N HIS A 288 3.96 -33.04 -39.30
CA HIS A 288 2.76 -33.40 -38.51
C HIS A 288 2.54 -34.92 -38.34
N ILE A 289 3.30 -35.77 -39.05
CA ILE A 289 3.14 -37.24 -38.99
C ILE A 289 4.28 -37.92 -38.21
N LYS A 290 5.46 -37.30 -38.14
CA LYS A 290 6.64 -37.93 -37.53
C LYS A 290 6.53 -37.92 -36.00
N LYS A 291 6.42 -39.12 -35.41
CA LYS A 291 6.58 -39.36 -33.96
C LYS A 291 8.00 -39.07 -33.52
#